data_AF-A0A3B0UBM4-F1
#
_entry.id   AF-A0A3B0UBM4-F1
#
_cell.length_a   1.000
_cell.length_b   1.000
_cell.length_c   1.000
_cell.angle_alpha   90.00
_cell.angle_beta   90.00
_cell.angle_gamma   90.00
#
_symmetry.space_group_name_H-M   'P 1'
#
loop_
_entity.id
_entity.type
_entity.pdbx_description
1 polymer ?
#
loop_
_entity_poly.entity_id
_entity_poly.type
_entity_poly.pdbx_seq_one_letter_code
_entity_poly.pdbx_strand_id
1 'polypeptide(L)'
;FTVKEIPLPKYELVIPGSAGNMADGVKGRAFRQVTINAKAEPSFASDVPKDARYRVREVEVKLVRNGDPVKVQKFKKNKITLTQFAQQARKGDLYIFTIKRVVRTNFQNKSENVRARNEIYKVLVKSN
;
A
#
# COMPACT_ATOMS: atom_id res chain seq x y z
N PHE A 1 -21.95 8.06 -27.26
CA PHE A 1 -21.60 7.82 -25.84
C PHE A 1 -20.14 7.39 -25.76
N THR A 2 -19.26 8.28 -25.33
CA THR A 2 -17.85 7.92 -25.12
C THR A 2 -17.75 7.22 -23.77
N VAL A 3 -17.54 5.91 -23.77
CA VAL A 3 -17.32 5.13 -22.55
C VAL A 3 -16.01 5.65 -21.93
N LYS A 4 -16.11 6.42 -20.85
CA LYS A 4 -14.94 6.84 -20.08
C LYS A 4 -14.39 5.63 -19.33
N GLU A 5 -13.10 5.35 -19.48
CA GLU A 5 -12.44 4.36 -18.65
C GLU A 5 -12.48 4.77 -17.18
N ILE A 6 -12.63 3.78 -16.31
CA ILE A 6 -12.64 4.02 -14.87
C ILE A 6 -11.20 4.32 -14.43
N PRO A 7 -10.95 5.47 -13.76
CA PRO A 7 -9.61 5.85 -13.39
C PRO A 7 -9.02 4.88 -12.36
N LEU A 8 -7.72 4.63 -12.49
CA LEU A 8 -6.99 3.83 -11.51
C LEU A 8 -6.90 4.58 -10.18
N PRO A 9 -6.99 3.86 -9.04
CA PRO A 9 -6.81 4.50 -7.75
C PRO A 9 -5.36 4.93 -7.56
N LYS A 10 -5.16 6.02 -6.82
CA LYS A 10 -3.86 6.37 -6.25
C LYS A 10 -3.69 5.65 -4.92
N TYR A 11 -2.52 5.09 -4.68
CA TYR A 11 -2.22 4.45 -3.41
C TYR A 11 -1.53 5.43 -2.46
N GLU A 12 -1.73 5.20 -1.17
CA GLU A 12 -1.10 5.97 -0.12
C GLU A 12 -0.63 4.99 0.95
N LEU A 13 0.69 4.91 1.11
CA LEU A 13 1.31 4.20 2.21
C LEU A 13 1.29 5.10 3.45
N VAL A 14 0.73 4.61 4.54
CA VAL A 14 0.69 5.32 5.83
C VAL A 14 1.44 4.47 6.85
N ILE A 15 2.58 5.00 7.32
CA ILE A 15 3.33 4.45 8.44
C ILE A 15 3.21 5.44 9.61
N PRO A 16 2.72 5.04 10.79
CA PRO A 16 2.58 5.93 11.93
C PRO A 16 3.90 6.64 12.29
N GLY A 17 3.86 7.95 12.51
CA GLY A 17 5.04 8.74 12.88
C GLY A 17 6.07 8.95 11.76
N SER A 18 5.72 8.61 10.50
CA SER A 18 6.61 8.78 9.33
C SER A 18 6.28 9.99 8.44
N ALA A 19 5.28 10.80 8.80
CA ALA A 19 4.87 11.96 8.00
C ALA A 19 6.09 12.86 7.72
N GLY A 20 6.44 13.02 6.43
CA GLY A 20 7.60 13.79 5.96
C GLY A 20 8.90 12.99 5.79
N ASN A 21 9.07 11.87 6.49
CA ASN A 21 10.34 11.12 6.55
C ASN A 21 10.42 9.94 5.57
N MET A 22 9.48 9.79 4.62
CA MET A 22 9.50 8.64 3.71
C MET A 22 10.70 8.66 2.75
N ALA A 23 11.09 9.85 2.26
CA ALA A 23 12.28 10.02 1.43
C ALA A 23 13.57 9.78 2.21
N ASP A 24 13.58 10.25 3.45
CA ASP A 24 14.70 10.08 4.38
C ASP A 24 14.80 8.66 4.95
N GLY A 25 13.74 7.86 4.90
CA GLY A 25 13.67 6.57 5.55
C GLY A 25 13.07 6.65 6.96
N VAL A 26 12.56 5.52 7.42
CA VAL A 26 11.67 5.43 8.58
C VAL A 26 12.31 4.55 9.66
N LYS A 27 12.13 4.90 10.93
CA LYS A 27 12.62 4.10 12.06
C LYS A 27 12.03 2.70 12.01
N GLY A 28 12.86 1.66 12.21
CA GLY A 28 12.43 0.26 12.15
C GLY A 28 11.19 -0.06 13.00
N ARG A 29 11.06 0.56 14.18
CA ARG A 29 9.90 0.37 15.07
C ARG A 29 8.58 0.89 14.50
N ALA A 30 8.59 1.91 13.65
CA ALA A 30 7.38 2.51 13.10
C ALA A 30 6.67 1.59 12.10
N PHE A 31 7.39 0.67 11.46
CA PHE A 31 6.82 -0.30 10.52
C PHE A 31 5.93 -1.37 11.16
N ARG A 32 5.85 -1.46 12.50
CA ARG A 32 5.02 -2.47 13.19
C ARG A 32 3.57 -2.46 12.72
N GLN A 33 3.05 -1.30 12.35
CA GLN A 33 1.71 -1.16 11.77
C GLN A 33 1.80 -0.27 10.54
N VAL A 34 1.26 -0.76 9.43
CA VAL A 34 1.25 -0.03 8.16
C VAL A 34 -0.15 -0.11 7.57
N THR A 35 -0.62 0.98 6.99
CA THR A 35 -1.90 1.02 6.28
C THR A 35 -1.65 1.44 4.84
N ILE A 36 -2.25 0.73 3.89
CA ILE A 36 -2.20 1.12 2.47
C ILE A 36 -3.62 1.48 2.03
N ASN A 37 -3.83 2.76 1.76
CA ASN A 37 -5.12 3.25 1.27
C ASN A 37 -5.13 3.26 -0.26
N ALA A 38 -6.28 2.97 -0.86
CA ALA A 38 -6.54 3.20 -2.26
C ALA A 38 -7.56 4.35 -2.34
N LYS A 39 -7.13 5.49 -2.87
CA LYS A 39 -7.95 6.70 -3.02
C LYS A 39 -8.32 6.87 -4.49
N ALA A 40 -9.59 7.17 -4.74
CA ALA A 40 -10.02 7.60 -6.06
C ALA A 40 -9.41 8.96 -6.40
N GLU A 41 -9.35 9.27 -7.69
CA GLU A 41 -9.04 10.62 -8.14
C GLU A 41 -10.13 11.60 -7.66
N PRO A 42 -9.78 12.83 -7.22
CA PRO A 42 -10.74 13.78 -6.66
C PRO A 42 -11.94 14.06 -7.56
N SER A 43 -11.71 14.27 -8.86
CA SER A 43 -12.77 14.50 -9.86
C SER A 43 -13.77 13.33 -9.92
N PHE A 44 -13.26 12.10 -10.05
CA PHE A 44 -14.09 10.90 -10.08
C PHE A 44 -14.85 10.67 -8.76
N ALA A 45 -14.22 10.97 -7.63
CA ALA A 45 -14.86 10.87 -6.32
C ALA A 45 -16.01 11.87 -6.15
N SER A 46 -15.87 13.08 -6.70
CA SER A 46 -16.92 14.11 -6.71
C SER A 46 -18.07 13.76 -7.65
N ASP A 47 -17.76 13.29 -8.87
CA ASP A 47 -18.76 12.98 -9.90
C ASP A 47 -19.57 11.72 -9.57
N VAL A 48 -18.90 10.67 -9.08
CA VAL A 48 -19.49 9.35 -8.81
C VAL A 48 -19.03 8.74 -7.48
N PRO A 49 -19.39 9.36 -6.34
CA PRO A 49 -18.88 8.96 -5.02
C PRO A 49 -19.20 7.51 -4.65
N LYS A 50 -20.33 6.98 -5.12
CA LYS A 50 -20.73 5.58 -4.87
C LYS A 50 -19.85 4.56 -5.61
N ASP A 51 -19.29 4.95 -6.75
CA ASP A 51 -18.37 4.15 -7.57
C ASP A 51 -16.89 4.37 -7.26
N ALA A 52 -16.57 5.41 -6.50
CA ALA A 52 -15.19 5.79 -6.15
C ALA A 52 -14.62 5.05 -4.93
N ARG A 53 -15.26 3.96 -4.49
CA ARG A 53 -14.87 3.22 -3.28
C ARG A 53 -13.86 2.12 -3.61
N TYR A 54 -12.59 2.41 -3.43
CA TYR A 54 -11.50 1.46 -3.64
C TYR A 54 -11.04 0.83 -2.32
N ARG A 55 -10.65 -0.45 -2.37
CA ARG A 55 -10.08 -1.16 -1.23
C ARG A 55 -8.97 -2.10 -1.67
N VAL A 56 -7.80 -1.96 -1.04
CA VAL A 56 -6.71 -2.93 -1.18
C VAL A 56 -7.10 -4.24 -0.50
N ARG A 57 -7.02 -5.34 -1.25
CA ARG A 57 -7.36 -6.69 -0.75
C ARG A 57 -6.13 -7.57 -0.58
N GLU A 58 -5.06 -7.32 -1.33
CA GLU A 58 -3.85 -8.11 -1.20
C GLU A 58 -2.60 -7.26 -1.39
N VAL A 59 -1.66 -7.43 -0.46
CA VAL A 59 -0.36 -6.77 -0.45
C VAL A 59 0.69 -7.81 -0.16
N GLU A 60 1.80 -7.76 -0.89
CA GLU A 60 3.01 -8.50 -0.59
C GLU A 60 4.02 -7.53 0.01
N VAL A 61 4.58 -7.89 1.17
CA VAL A 61 5.62 -7.10 1.85
C VAL A 61 6.90 -7.91 1.84
N LYS A 62 8.00 -7.28 1.43
CA LYS A 62 9.35 -7.84 1.47
C LYS A 62 10.24 -6.98 2.34
N LEU A 63 11.03 -7.61 3.21
CA LEU A 63 12.22 -7.02 3.82
C LEU A 63 13.43 -7.48 3.01
N VAL A 64 14.21 -6.53 2.51
CA VAL A 64 15.37 -6.78 1.66
C VAL A 64 16.62 -6.24 2.33
N ARG A 65 17.70 -7.00 2.29
CA ARG A 65 19.02 -6.62 2.81
C ARG A 65 20.05 -6.86 1.72
N ASN A 66 20.79 -5.82 1.36
CA ASN A 66 21.83 -5.91 0.31
C ASN A 66 21.33 -6.49 -1.02
N GLY A 67 20.05 -6.28 -1.35
CA GLY A 67 19.43 -6.82 -2.57
C GLY A 67 18.66 -8.14 -2.37
N ASP A 68 18.95 -8.89 -1.30
CA ASP A 68 18.34 -10.20 -1.05
C ASP A 68 17.12 -10.13 -0.13
N PRO A 69 16.05 -10.89 -0.41
CA PRO A 69 14.88 -10.95 0.46
C PRO A 69 15.19 -11.69 1.76
N VAL A 70 15.17 -10.96 2.88
CA VAL A 70 15.25 -11.53 4.23
C VAL A 70 13.93 -12.18 4.62
N LYS A 71 12.82 -11.52 4.29
CA LYS A 71 11.47 -12.01 4.61
C LYS A 71 10.45 -11.53 3.59
N VAL A 72 9.54 -12.42 3.21
CA VAL A 72 8.44 -12.13 2.29
C VAL A 72 7.14 -12.66 2.89
N GLN A 73 6.08 -11.85 2.88
CA GLN A 73 4.76 -12.30 3.31
C GLN A 73 3.66 -11.58 2.54
N LYS A 74 2.59 -12.33 2.22
CA LYS A 74 1.36 -11.79 1.63
C LYS A 74 0.33 -11.55 2.72
N PHE A 75 -0.41 -10.45 2.59
CA PHE A 75 -1.45 -10.02 3.52
C PHE A 75 -2.74 -9.76 2.74
N LYS A 76 -3.84 -10.36 3.18
CA LYS A 76 -5.17 -10.21 2.57
C LYS A 76 -5.97 -9.03 3.13
N LYS A 77 -5.28 -7.95 3.50
CA LYS A 77 -5.84 -6.77 4.17
C LYS A 77 -4.98 -5.53 3.91
N ASN A 78 -5.58 -4.36 4.01
CA ASN A 78 -4.93 -3.07 3.80
C ASN A 78 -4.17 -2.56 5.04
N LYS A 79 -4.66 -2.88 6.24
CA LYS A 79 -4.00 -2.60 7.52
C LYS A 79 -3.20 -3.83 7.97
N ILE A 80 -1.89 -3.69 7.97
CA ILE A 80 -0.93 -4.79 8.11
C ILE A 80 -0.14 -4.60 9.40
N THR A 81 0.04 -5.70 10.13
CA THR A 81 0.92 -5.76 11.29
C THR A 81 2.19 -6.49 10.89
N LEU A 82 3.34 -5.84 11.04
CA LEU A 82 4.64 -6.34 10.59
C LEU A 82 5.60 -6.58 11.76
N THR A 83 5.07 -6.95 12.95
CA THR A 83 5.88 -7.17 14.16
C THR A 83 7.09 -8.08 13.91
N GLN A 84 6.89 -9.19 13.20
CA GLN A 84 7.97 -10.13 12.90
C GLN A 84 9.01 -9.57 11.90
N PHE A 85 8.61 -8.68 10.99
CA PHE A 85 9.56 -8.00 10.11
C PHE A 85 10.36 -6.96 10.90
N ALA A 86 9.68 -6.19 11.77
CA ALA A 86 10.33 -5.18 12.60
C ALA A 86 11.36 -5.78 13.57
N GLN A 87 11.21 -7.05 13.98
CA GLN A 87 12.20 -7.79 14.77
C GLN A 87 13.45 -8.17 13.96
N GLN A 88 13.30 -8.43 12.67
CA GLN A 88 14.40 -8.85 11.79
C GLN A 88 15.07 -7.68 11.06
N ALA A 89 14.37 -6.56 10.95
CA ALA A 89 14.82 -5.36 10.26
C ALA A 89 16.03 -4.75 10.96
N ARG A 90 17.06 -4.46 10.17
CA ARG A 90 18.28 -3.76 10.56
C ARG A 90 18.35 -2.42 9.84
N LYS A 91 19.17 -1.52 10.36
CA LYS A 91 19.49 -0.26 9.69
C LYS A 91 20.04 -0.56 8.29
N GLY A 92 19.52 0.15 7.28
CA GLY A 92 19.89 -0.04 5.88
C GLY A 92 19.08 -1.09 5.12
N ASP A 93 18.24 -1.87 5.82
CA ASP A 93 17.30 -2.76 5.14
C ASP A 93 16.21 -1.95 4.40
N LEU A 94 15.58 -2.57 3.41
CA LEU A 94 14.54 -1.97 2.59
C LEU A 94 13.22 -2.73 2.75
N TYR A 95 12.15 -2.02 3.11
CA TYR A 95 10.79 -2.53 2.98
C TYR A 95 10.26 -2.27 1.57
N ILE A 96 9.79 -3.33 0.92
CA ILE A 96 9.12 -3.26 -0.39
C ILE A 96 7.67 -3.69 -0.22
N PHE A 97 6.73 -2.77 -0.43
CA PHE A 97 5.30 -3.06 -0.43
C PHE A 97 4.82 -3.13 -1.88
N THR A 98 4.28 -4.28 -2.27
CA THR A 98 3.72 -4.50 -3.61
C THR A 98 2.23 -4.76 -3.49
N ILE A 99 1.42 -3.90 -4.10
CA ILE A 99 -0.03 -4.07 -4.13
C ILE A 99 -0.37 -5.10 -5.20
N LYS A 100 -0.98 -6.23 -4.80
CA LYS A 100 -1.31 -7.35 -5.69
C LYS A 100 -2.75 -7.33 -6.14
N ARG A 101 -3.67 -6.88 -5.28
CA ARG A 101 -5.11 -6.87 -5.59
C ARG A 101 -5.82 -5.69 -4.98
N VAL A 102 -6.61 -5.03 -5.81
CA VAL A 102 -7.49 -3.94 -5.43
C VAL A 102 -8.87 -4.19 -6.00
N VAL A 103 -9.89 -3.91 -5.20
CA VAL A 103 -11.28 -3.98 -5.62
C VAL A 103 -11.93 -2.62 -5.54
N ARG A 104 -12.90 -2.40 -6.42
CA ARG A 104 -13.78 -1.25 -6.40
C ARG A 104 -15.18 -1.73 -6.07
N THR A 105 -15.86 -1.04 -5.18
CA THR A 105 -17.29 -1.25 -4.94
C THR A 105 -18.08 -0.24 -5.77
N ASN A 106 -18.93 -0.74 -6.67
CA ASN A 106 -19.76 0.11 -7.53
C ASN A 106 -21.04 0.59 -6.80
N PHE A 107 -21.87 1.34 -7.52
CA PHE A 107 -23.13 1.91 -7.04
C PHE A 107 -24.17 0.85 -6.68
N GLN A 108 -24.06 -0.37 -7.24
CA GLN A 108 -24.87 -1.53 -6.91
C GLN A 108 -24.29 -2.36 -5.73
N ASN A 109 -23.26 -1.85 -5.06
CA ASN A 109 -22.52 -2.54 -3.99
C ASN A 109 -21.81 -3.83 -4.43
N LYS A 110 -21.63 -4.05 -5.74
CA LYS A 110 -20.85 -5.17 -6.26
C LYS A 110 -19.37 -4.81 -6.24
N SER A 111 -18.55 -5.78 -5.85
CA SER A 111 -17.09 -5.62 -5.82
C SER A 111 -16.47 -6.18 -7.10
N GLU A 112 -15.74 -5.33 -7.81
CA GLU A 112 -15.07 -5.68 -9.07
C GLU A 112 -13.55 -5.58 -8.87
N ASN A 113 -12.80 -6.48 -9.50
CA ASN A 113 -11.34 -6.38 -9.50
C ASN A 113 -10.92 -5.23 -10.41
N VAL A 114 -10.08 -4.36 -9.87
CA VAL A 114 -9.45 -3.28 -10.64
C VAL A 114 -8.15 -3.82 -11.19
N ARG A 115 -7.85 -3.54 -12.46
CA ARG A 115 -6.51 -3.75 -13.01
C ARG A 115 -5.55 -2.79 -12.31
N ALA A 116 -5.01 -3.21 -11.17
CA ALA A 116 -4.02 -2.44 -10.45
C ALA A 116 -2.70 -2.47 -11.23
N ARG A 117 -2.10 -1.30 -11.47
CA ARG A 117 -0.66 -1.26 -11.69
C ARG A 117 -0.03 -1.69 -10.37
N ASN A 118 0.83 -2.70 -10.38
CA ASN A 118 1.54 -3.16 -9.18
C ASN A 118 2.41 -2.01 -8.68
N GLU A 119 1.87 -1.15 -7.80
CA GLU A 119 2.63 -0.05 -7.23
C GLU A 119 3.56 -0.59 -6.16
N ILE A 120 4.81 -0.14 -6.21
CA ILE A 120 5.91 -0.62 -5.39
C ILE A 120 6.38 0.54 -4.53
N TYR A 121 6.08 0.50 -3.24
CA TYR A 121 6.68 1.41 -2.28
C TYR A 121 7.96 0.82 -1.73
N LYS A 122 9.05 1.58 -1.82
CA LYS A 122 10.36 1.23 -1.26
C LYS A 122 10.65 2.20 -0.12
N VAL A 123 10.84 1.70 1.09
CA VAL A 123 11.12 2.53 2.26
C VAL A 123 12.33 1.99 3.01
N LEU A 124 13.34 2.85 3.19
CA LEU A 124 14.58 2.50 3.87
C LEU A 124 14.40 2.50 5.38
N VAL A 125 15.01 1.52 6.05
CA VAL A 125 15.03 1.43 7.52
C VAL A 125 16.17 2.29 8.06
N LYS A 126 15.81 3.36 8.76
CA LYS A 126 16.74 4.15 9.55
C LYS A 126 16.90 3.57 10.95
N SER A 127 18.03 3.90 11.58
CA SER A 127 18.27 3.60 12.99
C SER A 127 17.16 4.21 13.84
N ASN A 128 16.83 3.56 14.96
CA ASN A 128 15.90 4.12 15.94
C ASN A 128 16.45 5.40 16.57
#